data_AF-A0A1Q3CII5-F1
#
_entry.id   AF-A0A1Q3CII5-F1
#
_cell.length_a   1.000
_cell.length_b   1.000
_cell.length_c   1.000
_cell.angle_alpha   90.00
_cell.angle_beta   90.00
_cell.angle_gamma   90.00
#
_symmetry.space_group_name_H-M   'P 1'
#
loop_
_entity.id
_entity.type
_entity.pdbx_description
1 polymer ?
#
loop_
_entity_poly.entity_id
_entity_poly.type
_entity_poly.pdbx_seq_one_letter_code
_entity_poly.pdbx_strand_id
1 'polypeptide(L)'
;CRDYLLNYLSDRLAETYSKFKTAKEIWDNLDTQFRKEEELSTSHLVDKFLDFKFHEDMEITPQGTNLENMWSKMNNENSGVTDIFLVGAIIYKLPAAWHSFKTEMYRKKEQIGLDELKRYIRIEDENLARNNLELVK
;
A
#
# COMPACT_ATOMS: atom_id res chain seq x y z
N CYS A 1 30.81 -14.96 -7.78
CA CYS A 1 29.39 -14.74 -7.41
C CYS A 1 29.16 -14.77 -5.91
N ARG A 2 29.53 -15.86 -5.20
CA ARG A 2 29.37 -15.97 -3.74
C ARG A 2 30.04 -14.84 -2.97
N ASP A 3 31.31 -14.60 -3.23
CA ASP A 3 32.08 -13.61 -2.46
C ASP A 3 31.62 -12.18 -2.75
N TYR A 4 31.14 -11.92 -3.97
CA TYR A 4 30.46 -10.68 -4.30
C TYR A 4 29.19 -10.49 -3.46
N LEU A 5 28.33 -11.51 -3.37
CA LEU A 5 27.12 -11.44 -2.56
C LEU A 5 27.44 -11.20 -1.08
N LEU A 6 28.44 -11.88 -0.52
CA LEU A 6 28.88 -11.67 0.86
C LEU A 6 29.41 -10.25 1.11
N ASN A 7 30.12 -9.66 0.14
CA ASN A 7 30.63 -8.29 0.25
C ASN A 7 29.54 -7.22 0.22
N TYR A 8 28.34 -7.53 -0.27
CA TYR A 8 27.19 -6.62 -0.21
C TYR A 8 26.43 -6.71 1.12
N LEU A 9 26.70 -7.71 1.95
CA LEU A 9 26.08 -7.87 3.26
C LEU A 9 26.84 -7.08 4.32
N SER A 10 26.16 -6.70 5.39
CA SER A 10 26.83 -6.19 6.59
C SER A 10 27.71 -7.26 7.23
N ASP A 11 28.75 -6.87 7.95
CA ASP A 11 29.75 -7.80 8.53
C ASP A 11 29.10 -8.95 9.31
N ARG A 12 28.06 -8.65 10.09
CA ARG A 12 27.31 -9.65 10.87
C ARG A 12 26.57 -10.68 10.00
N LEU A 13 25.98 -10.22 8.90
CA LEU A 13 25.29 -11.10 7.94
C LEU A 13 26.33 -11.88 7.11
N ALA A 14 27.40 -11.23 6.66
CA ALA A 14 28.46 -11.90 5.92
C ALA A 14 29.07 -13.05 6.74
N GLU A 15 29.35 -12.83 8.03
CA GLU A 15 29.84 -13.87 8.94
C GLU A 15 28.84 -15.02 9.10
N THR A 16 27.57 -14.70 9.36
CA THR A 16 26.49 -15.69 9.56
C THR A 16 26.25 -16.57 8.33
N TYR A 17 26.31 -15.99 7.14
CA TYR A 17 26.00 -16.67 5.88
C TYR A 17 27.24 -17.21 5.14
N SER A 18 28.45 -16.91 5.63
CA SER A 18 29.71 -17.46 5.10
C SER A 18 29.76 -19.00 5.11
N LYS A 19 29.01 -19.65 6.00
CA LYS A 19 28.91 -21.11 6.11
C LYS A 19 28.34 -21.81 4.87
N PHE A 20 27.60 -21.07 4.03
CA PHE A 20 27.01 -21.61 2.80
C PHE A 20 28.02 -21.59 1.64
N LYS A 21 28.02 -22.63 0.81
CA LYS A 21 29.06 -22.87 -0.19
C LYS A 21 28.79 -22.17 -1.51
N THR A 22 27.53 -21.84 -1.79
CA THR A 22 27.11 -21.23 -3.05
C THR A 22 26.36 -19.92 -2.83
N ALA A 23 26.42 -19.02 -3.83
CA ALA A 23 25.63 -17.79 -3.82
C ALA A 23 24.12 -18.08 -3.74
N LYS A 24 23.68 -19.19 -4.36
CA LYS A 24 22.29 -19.64 -4.34
C LYS A 24 21.85 -20.02 -2.93
N GLU A 25 22.62 -20.82 -2.21
CA GLU A 25 22.28 -21.20 -0.82
C GLU A 25 22.22 -19.97 0.10
N ILE A 26 23.13 -19.01 -0.08
CA ILE A 26 23.10 -17.73 0.66
C ILE A 26 21.80 -16.99 0.33
N TRP A 27 21.49 -16.82 -0.96
CA TRP A 27 20.27 -16.15 -1.40
C TRP A 27 19.01 -16.84 -0.90
N ASP A 28 18.88 -18.15 -1.06
CA ASP A 28 17.70 -18.91 -0.64
C ASP A 28 17.49 -18.84 0.89
N ASN A 29 18.57 -18.79 1.68
CA ASN A 29 18.48 -18.63 3.14
C ASN A 29 18.19 -17.19 3.56
N LEU A 30 18.74 -16.19 2.86
CA LEU A 30 18.38 -14.79 3.07
C LEU A 30 16.90 -14.58 2.75
N ASP A 31 16.47 -15.03 1.58
CA ASP A 31 15.07 -15.00 1.15
C ASP A 31 14.20 -15.69 2.20
N THR A 32 14.48 -16.93 2.61
CA THR A 32 13.67 -17.62 3.62
C THR A 32 13.59 -16.90 4.98
N GLN A 33 14.68 -16.26 5.43
CA GLN A 33 14.73 -15.58 6.73
C GLN A 33 14.00 -14.24 6.69
N PHE A 34 14.22 -13.44 5.65
CA PHE A 34 13.70 -12.08 5.54
C PHE A 34 12.35 -12.01 4.82
N ARG A 35 11.99 -13.01 4.02
CA ARG A 35 10.65 -13.15 3.43
C ARG A 35 9.59 -13.48 4.48
N LYS A 36 9.98 -14.09 5.61
CA LYS A 36 9.10 -14.25 6.78
C LYS A 36 8.82 -12.93 7.52
N GLU A 37 9.70 -11.95 7.42
CA GLU A 37 9.41 -10.58 7.90
C GLU A 37 8.44 -9.84 6.98
N GLU A 38 8.33 -10.25 5.70
CA GLU A 38 7.26 -9.80 4.80
C GLU A 38 5.92 -10.51 5.04
N GLU A 39 5.91 -11.69 5.68
CA GLU A 39 4.73 -12.29 6.32
C GLU A 39 4.45 -11.57 7.65
N LEU A 40 4.21 -10.25 7.57
CA LEU A 40 3.53 -9.55 8.66
C LEU A 40 2.26 -10.34 8.95
N SER A 41 2.05 -10.72 10.21
CA SER A 41 0.81 -11.41 10.59
C SER A 41 -0.38 -10.60 10.08
N THR A 42 -1.45 -11.26 9.66
CA THR A 42 -2.68 -10.60 9.18
C THR A 42 -3.10 -9.46 10.10
N SER A 43 -2.95 -9.63 11.42
CA SER A 43 -3.20 -8.60 12.43
C SER A 43 -2.34 -7.34 12.25
N HIS A 44 -1.05 -7.46 11.98
CA HIS A 44 -0.16 -6.32 11.78
C HIS A 44 -0.43 -5.61 10.45
N LEU A 45 -0.84 -6.34 9.41
CA LEU A 45 -1.32 -5.73 8.16
C LEU A 45 -2.62 -4.95 8.37
N VAL A 46 -3.54 -5.49 9.18
CA VAL A 46 -4.78 -4.81 9.58
C VAL A 46 -4.45 -3.53 10.34
N ASP A 47 -3.54 -3.57 11.32
CA ASP A 47 -3.13 -2.38 12.07
C ASP A 47 -2.58 -1.29 11.13
N LYS A 48 -1.65 -1.66 10.23
CA LYS A 48 -1.12 -0.72 9.23
C LYS A 48 -2.20 -0.15 8.31
N PHE A 49 -3.16 -0.97 7.90
CA PHE A 49 -4.28 -0.54 7.06
C PHE A 49 -5.19 0.45 7.82
N LEU A 50 -5.47 0.19 9.09
CA LEU A 50 -6.26 1.07 9.94
C LEU A 50 -5.54 2.39 10.21
N ASP A 51 -4.23 2.36 10.43
CA ASP A 51 -3.41 3.55 10.67
C ASP A 51 -3.09 4.36 9.41
N PHE A 52 -3.27 3.79 8.20
CA PHE A 52 -3.03 4.48 6.94
C PHE A 52 -3.90 5.74 6.81
N LYS A 53 -3.27 6.84 6.38
CA LYS A 53 -3.90 8.13 6.10
C LYS A 53 -3.45 8.64 4.74
N PHE A 54 -4.38 9.20 3.98
CA PHE A 54 -4.02 9.95 2.77
C PHE A 54 -3.40 11.29 3.15
N HIS A 55 -2.30 11.61 2.46
CA HIS A 55 -1.54 12.83 2.64
C HIS A 55 -1.87 13.78 1.49
N GLU A 56 -2.24 15.03 1.81
CA GLU A 56 -2.70 16.03 0.84
C GLU A 56 -1.56 16.58 -0.05
N ASP A 57 -0.32 16.45 0.41
CA ASP A 57 0.90 16.85 -0.31
C ASP A 57 1.36 15.85 -1.37
N MET A 58 0.69 14.69 -1.47
CA MET A 58 1.00 13.63 -2.43
C MET A 58 -0.22 13.29 -3.28
N GLU A 59 0.01 12.78 -4.50
CA GLU A 59 -1.07 12.28 -5.36
C GLU A 59 -1.86 11.15 -4.66
N ILE A 60 -3.18 11.18 -4.77
CA ILE A 60 -4.06 10.19 -4.11
C ILE A 60 -4.00 8.84 -4.85
N THR A 61 -3.78 8.85 -6.17
CA THR A 61 -3.79 7.62 -7.00
C THR A 61 -2.70 6.60 -6.59
N PRO A 62 -1.41 6.99 -6.45
CA PRO A 62 -0.38 6.07 -5.96
C PRO A 62 -0.62 5.61 -4.52
N GLN A 63 -1.11 6.51 -3.66
CA GLN A 63 -1.46 6.19 -2.27
C GLN A 63 -2.60 5.16 -2.20
N GLY A 64 -3.62 5.28 -3.06
CA GLY A 64 -4.74 4.34 -3.15
C GLY A 64 -4.27 2.96 -3.62
N THR A 65 -3.36 2.92 -4.59
CA THR A 65 -2.74 1.65 -5.05
C THR A 65 -1.97 0.95 -3.93
N ASN A 66 -1.25 1.70 -3.09
CA ASN A 66 -0.57 1.14 -1.92
C ASN A 66 -1.56 0.54 -0.91
N LEU A 67 -2.66 1.24 -0.64
CA LEU A 67 -3.72 0.77 0.27
C LEU A 67 -4.40 -0.51 -0.26
N GLU A 68 -4.62 -0.60 -1.57
CA GLU A 68 -5.14 -1.80 -2.23
C GLU A 68 -4.18 -2.98 -2.14
N ASN A 69 -2.89 -2.76 -2.36
CA ASN A 69 -1.88 -3.82 -2.22
C ASN A 69 -1.85 -4.37 -0.78
N MET A 70 -2.00 -3.51 0.22
CA MET A 70 -2.14 -3.93 1.63
C MET A 70 -3.40 -4.78 1.82
N TRP A 71 -4.52 -4.35 1.24
CA TRP A 71 -5.77 -5.11 1.28
C TRP A 71 -5.66 -6.48 0.59
N SER A 72 -5.07 -6.57 -0.60
CA SER A 72 -4.88 -7.84 -1.30
C SER A 72 -4.03 -8.82 -0.50
N LYS A 73 -2.98 -8.34 0.18
CA LYS A 73 -2.18 -9.18 1.10
C LYS A 73 -3.04 -9.71 2.26
N MET A 74 -3.85 -8.87 2.89
CA MET A 74 -4.76 -9.30 3.97
C MET A 74 -5.84 -10.28 3.49
N ASN A 75 -6.37 -10.11 2.27
CA ASN A 75 -7.47 -10.92 1.76
C ASN A 75 -7.02 -12.28 1.21
N ASN A 76 -5.79 -12.37 0.69
CA ASN A 76 -5.17 -13.65 0.29
C ASN A 76 -5.04 -14.63 1.46
N GLU A 77 -5.00 -14.13 2.69
CA GLU A 77 -4.99 -14.93 3.92
C GLU A 77 -6.41 -15.31 4.41
N ASN A 78 -7.42 -15.17 3.55
CA ASN A 78 -8.82 -15.56 3.79
C ASN A 78 -9.48 -14.80 4.96
N SER A 79 -9.16 -13.51 5.10
CA SER A 79 -9.69 -12.63 6.15
C SER A 79 -11.18 -12.26 5.98
N GLY A 80 -11.79 -12.59 4.84
CA GLY A 80 -13.23 -12.43 4.61
C GLY A 80 -13.68 -10.97 4.42
N VAL A 81 -12.76 -10.05 4.15
CA VAL A 81 -13.05 -8.63 3.98
C VAL A 81 -13.53 -8.35 2.55
N THR A 82 -14.70 -7.72 2.42
CA THR A 82 -15.35 -7.48 1.12
C THR A 82 -14.83 -6.23 0.40
N ASP A 83 -14.98 -6.15 -0.92
CA ASP A 83 -14.65 -4.96 -1.72
C ASP A 83 -15.41 -3.71 -1.25
N ILE A 84 -16.63 -3.89 -0.72
CA ILE A 84 -17.44 -2.82 -0.13
C ILE A 84 -16.71 -2.18 1.06
N PHE A 85 -16.06 -2.99 1.90
CA PHE A 85 -15.27 -2.47 3.01
C PHE A 85 -14.08 -1.66 2.50
N LEU A 86 -13.37 -2.13 1.47
CA LEU A 86 -12.23 -1.42 0.89
C LEU A 86 -12.66 -0.06 0.30
N VAL A 87 -13.74 -0.04 -0.50
CA VAL A 87 -14.32 1.19 -1.06
C VAL A 87 -14.71 2.16 0.06
N GLY A 88 -15.40 1.68 1.08
CA GLY A 88 -15.78 2.50 2.24
C GLY A 88 -14.57 3.05 3.01
N ALA A 89 -13.53 2.23 3.19
CA ALA A 89 -12.31 2.62 3.88
C ALA A 89 -11.53 3.69 3.09
N ILE A 90 -11.42 3.57 1.77
CA ILE A 90 -10.82 4.59 0.91
C ILE A 90 -11.55 5.93 1.08
N ILE A 91 -12.88 5.93 0.89
CA ILE A 91 -13.71 7.15 1.00
C ILE A 91 -13.57 7.78 2.39
N TYR A 92 -13.63 6.97 3.44
CA TYR A 92 -13.51 7.45 4.82
C TYR A 92 -12.15 8.11 5.09
N LYS A 93 -11.07 7.52 4.57
CA LYS A 93 -9.70 7.98 4.79
C LYS A 93 -9.30 9.18 3.93
N LEU A 94 -10.11 9.56 2.93
CA LEU A 94 -9.79 10.70 2.06
C LEU A 94 -9.62 11.99 2.90
N PRO A 95 -8.68 12.88 2.50
CA PRO A 95 -8.36 14.07 3.27
C PRO A 95 -9.51 15.07 3.45
N ALA A 96 -9.26 16.14 4.22
CA ALA A 96 -10.28 17.15 4.49
C ALA A 96 -10.64 17.94 3.21
N ALA A 97 -9.64 18.21 2.35
CA ALA A 97 -9.84 18.86 1.06
C ALA A 97 -10.86 18.14 0.15
N TRP A 98 -11.10 16.85 0.37
CA TRP A 98 -12.00 15.99 -0.40
C TRP A 98 -13.42 15.89 0.18
N HIS A 99 -13.84 16.83 1.03
CA HIS A 99 -15.12 16.76 1.74
C HIS A 99 -16.35 16.76 0.80
N SER A 100 -16.33 17.58 -0.24
CA SER A 100 -17.39 17.62 -1.28
C SER A 100 -17.54 16.26 -1.96
N PHE A 101 -16.42 15.70 -2.41
CA PHE A 101 -16.35 14.39 -3.04
C PHE A 101 -16.88 13.29 -2.11
N LYS A 102 -16.42 13.23 -0.85
CA LYS A 102 -16.92 12.27 0.15
C LYS A 102 -18.44 12.35 0.30
N THR A 103 -18.98 13.56 0.36
CA THR A 103 -20.42 13.80 0.50
C THR A 103 -21.19 13.29 -0.71
N GLU A 104 -20.65 13.48 -1.91
CA GLU A 104 -21.24 12.93 -3.14
C GLU A 104 -21.25 11.40 -3.13
N MET A 105 -20.12 10.78 -2.77
CA MET A 105 -20.01 9.32 -2.72
C MET A 105 -21.00 8.72 -1.72
N TYR A 106 -21.18 9.32 -0.53
CA TYR A 106 -22.17 8.84 0.44
C TYR A 106 -23.63 9.05 0.02
N ARG A 107 -23.90 10.00 -0.88
CA ARG A 107 -25.26 10.25 -1.40
C ARG A 107 -25.66 9.24 -2.47
N LYS A 108 -24.69 8.63 -3.17
CA LYS A 108 -24.95 7.59 -4.16
C LYS A 108 -25.51 6.35 -3.45
N LYS A 109 -26.70 5.91 -3.88
CA LYS A 109 -27.39 4.73 -3.32
C LYS A 109 -26.88 3.42 -3.90
N GLU A 110 -26.25 3.48 -5.06
CA GLU A 110 -25.67 2.32 -5.74
C GLU A 110 -24.29 2.03 -5.14
N GLN A 111 -23.97 0.73 -5.04
CA GLN A 111 -22.64 0.31 -4.63
C GLN A 111 -21.65 0.64 -5.74
N ILE A 112 -20.68 1.50 -5.43
CA ILE A 112 -19.60 1.85 -6.34
C ILE A 112 -18.54 0.75 -6.25
N GLY A 113 -18.15 0.21 -7.41
CA GLY A 113 -17.04 -0.74 -7.50
C GLY A 113 -15.68 -0.03 -7.36
N LEU A 114 -14.65 -0.78 -6.99
CA LEU A 114 -13.29 -0.22 -6.81
C LEU A 114 -12.77 0.49 -8.06
N ASP A 115 -12.93 -0.12 -9.23
CA ASP A 115 -12.47 0.47 -10.50
C ASP A 115 -13.20 1.76 -10.87
N GLU A 116 -14.48 1.85 -10.51
CA GLU A 116 -15.28 3.04 -10.73
C GLU A 116 -14.85 4.17 -9.77
N LEU A 117 -14.64 3.83 -8.49
CA LEU A 117 -14.11 4.77 -7.49
C LEU A 117 -12.76 5.35 -7.93
N LYS A 118 -11.84 4.52 -8.44
CA LYS A 118 -10.54 4.99 -8.97
C LYS A 118 -10.70 6.03 -10.07
N ARG A 119 -11.64 5.83 -10.99
CA ARG A 119 -11.92 6.79 -12.07
C ARG A 119 -12.39 8.13 -11.49
N TYR A 120 -13.31 8.09 -10.53
CA TYR A 120 -13.79 9.30 -9.87
C TYR A 120 -12.71 10.03 -9.09
N ILE A 121 -11.87 9.29 -8.34
CA ILE A 121 -10.73 9.86 -7.62
C ILE A 121 -9.79 10.57 -8.60
N ARG A 122 -9.42 9.93 -9.71
CA ARG A 122 -8.52 10.53 -10.69
C ARG A 122 -9.06 11.86 -11.25
N ILE A 123 -10.34 11.90 -11.60
CA ILE A 123 -10.99 13.12 -12.12
C ILE A 123 -10.95 14.23 -11.06
N GLU A 124 -11.24 13.91 -9.81
CA GLU A 124 -11.27 14.89 -8.74
C GLU A 124 -9.86 15.38 -8.35
N ASP A 125 -8.85 14.51 -8.43
CA ASP A 125 -7.44 14.88 -8.25
C ASP A 125 -7.03 15.94 -9.31
N GLU A 126 -7.41 15.72 -10.57
CA GLU A 126 -7.22 16.67 -11.67
C GLU A 126 -8.03 17.99 -11.47
N ASN A 127 -9.19 17.94 -10.81
CA ASN A 127 -9.97 19.12 -10.46
C ASN A 127 -9.31 19.94 -9.34
N LEU A 128 -8.89 19.29 -8.26
CA LEU A 128 -8.26 19.94 -7.11
C LEU A 128 -6.91 20.56 -7.48
N ALA A 129 -6.12 19.87 -8.31
CA ALA A 129 -4.87 20.41 -8.84
C ALA A 129 -5.09 21.71 -9.64
N ARG A 130 -6.16 21.78 -10.46
CA ARG A 130 -6.53 23.00 -11.19
C ARG A 130 -6.98 24.13 -10.27
N ASN A 131 -7.84 23.84 -9.30
CA ASN A 131 -8.35 24.85 -8.36
C ASN A 131 -7.22 25.46 -7.50
N ASN A 132 -6.25 24.65 -7.07
CA ASN A 132 -5.09 25.14 -6.32
C ASN A 132 -4.18 26.07 -7.15
N LEU A 133 -4.10 25.88 -8.46
CA LEU A 133 -3.35 26.77 -9.37
C LEU A 133 -4.07 28.10 -9.63
N GLU A 134 -5.39 28.14 -9.54
CA GLU A 134 -6.18 29.37 -9.71
C GLU A 134 -6.14 30.27 -8.47
N LEU A 135 -5.96 29.71 -7.27
CA LEU A 135 -5.86 30.47 -6.01
C LEU A 135 -4.51 31.16 -5.77
N VAL A 136 -3.49 30.85 -6.58
CA VAL A 136 -2.12 31.40 -6.47
C VAL A 136 -1.84 32.50 -7.51
N LYS A 137 -2.81 32.83 -8.37
CA LYS A 137 -2.75 33.93 -9.35
C LYS A 137 -3.51 35.15 -8.88
#